data_AF-A0A482IR42-F1
#
_entry.id   AF-A0A482IR42-F1
#
_cell.length_a   1.000
_cell.length_b   1.000
_cell.length_c   1.000
_cell.angle_alpha   90.00
_cell.angle_beta   90.00
_cell.angle_gamma   90.00
#
_symmetry.space_group_name_H-M   'P 1'
#
loop_
_entity.id
_entity.type
_entity.pdbx_description
1 polymer ?
#
loop_
_entity_poly.entity_id
_entity_poly.type
_entity_poly.pdbx_seq_one_letter_code
_entity_poly.pdbx_strand_id
1 'polypeptide(L)'
;MADVVAGQCRDSRYPEPLSAVQLRAMYRRNRTPEVRALLWEIARLQAIVRRADQLLACFPASAGTSTATALEIVLGALRRELVGEPCLEEELHRRAEEEWSAKLATQDPWAAKREARRRRNS
;
A
#
# COMPACT_ATOMS: atom_id res chain seq x y z
N MET A 1 -27.18 7.22 0.25
CA MET A 1 -27.17 5.83 -0.26
C MET A 1 -25.88 5.67 -1.06
N ALA A 2 -24.81 5.02 -0.62
CA ALA A 2 -24.61 4.11 0.50
C ALA A 2 -23.24 4.40 1.15
N ASP A 3 -23.22 4.56 2.47
CA ASP A 3 -22.01 4.44 3.28
C ASP A 3 -21.68 2.95 3.35
N VAL A 4 -20.69 2.52 2.57
CA VAL A 4 -20.04 1.22 2.75
C VAL A 4 -18.99 1.40 3.82
N VAL A 5 -19.42 1.36 5.09
CA VAL A 5 -18.50 1.23 6.22
C VAL A 5 -17.81 -0.12 6.07
N ALA A 6 -16.58 -0.08 5.57
CA ALA A 6 -15.72 -1.23 5.41
C ALA A 6 -15.66 -2.03 6.72
N GLY A 7 -15.83 -3.34 6.58
CA GLY A 7 -16.03 -4.29 7.65
C GLY A 7 -15.00 -4.14 8.78
N GLN A 8 -15.53 -3.88 9.97
CA GLN A 8 -14.80 -3.90 11.23
C GLN A 8 -14.34 -5.33 11.52
N CYS A 9 -13.06 -5.57 11.29
CA CYS A 9 -12.24 -6.50 12.08
C CYS A 9 -10.91 -5.81 12.41
N ARG A 10 -10.97 -4.54 12.83
CA ARG A 10 -9.88 -3.93 13.57
C ARG A 10 -10.04 -4.33 15.03
N ASP A 11 -9.03 -4.97 15.57
CA ASP A 11 -8.90 -5.18 16.99
C ASP A 11 -9.03 -3.82 17.70
N SER A 12 -10.15 -3.59 18.40
CA SER A 12 -10.50 -2.31 19.02
C SER A 12 -9.51 -1.85 20.11
N ARG A 13 -8.51 -2.68 20.40
CA ARG A 13 -7.43 -2.41 21.35
C ARG A 13 -6.41 -1.39 20.84
N TYR A 14 -6.35 -1.11 19.53
CA TYR A 14 -5.35 -0.19 18.96
C TYR A 14 -5.98 1.01 18.25
N PRO A 15 -5.33 2.18 18.31
CA PRO A 15 -5.74 3.34 17.52
C PRO A 15 -5.57 3.08 16.02
N GLU A 16 -6.19 3.91 15.19
CA GLU A 16 -6.08 3.78 13.74
C GLU A 16 -4.61 3.83 13.27
N PRO A 17 -4.22 2.98 12.31
CA PRO A 17 -2.88 2.98 11.75
C PRO A 17 -2.58 4.32 11.08
N LEU A 18 -1.35 4.78 11.26
CA LEU A 18 -0.90 6.05 10.71
C LEU A 18 -0.45 5.89 9.27
N SER A 19 -0.94 6.77 8.40
CA SER A 19 -0.42 6.96 7.03
C SER A 19 1.03 7.44 7.04
N ALA A 20 1.74 7.25 5.93
CA ALA A 20 3.10 7.74 5.76
C ALA A 20 3.17 9.28 5.88
N VAL A 21 2.11 10.00 5.49
CA VAL A 21 2.00 11.45 5.67
C VAL A 21 1.98 11.82 7.16
N GLN A 22 1.17 11.13 7.97
CA GLN A 22 1.08 11.35 9.42
C GLN A 22 2.41 11.02 10.11
N LEU A 23 3.05 9.90 9.74
CA LEU A 23 4.36 9.51 10.27
C LEU A 23 5.45 10.56 9.94
N ARG A 24 5.48 11.06 8.69
CA ARG A 24 6.38 12.17 8.30
C ARG A 24 6.08 13.45 9.08
N ALA A 25 4.81 13.75 9.33
CA ALA A 25 4.42 14.90 10.15
C ALA A 25 4.85 14.74 11.61
N MET A 26 4.80 13.53 12.18
CA MET A 26 5.33 13.26 13.52
C MET A 26 6.83 13.49 13.61
N TYR A 27 7.61 12.96 12.66
CA TYR A 27 9.06 13.20 12.64
C TYR A 27 9.41 14.69 12.49
N ARG A 28 8.68 15.41 11.62
CA ARG A 28 8.91 16.85 11.43
C ARG A 28 8.71 17.65 12.71
N ARG A 29 7.73 17.25 13.54
CA ARG A 29 7.45 17.87 14.85
C ARG A 29 8.48 17.48 15.92
N ASN A 30 8.92 16.21 15.94
CA ASN A 30 9.84 15.68 16.96
C ASN A 30 11.02 14.96 16.30
N ARG A 31 12.08 15.71 15.96
CA ARG A 31 13.26 15.21 15.27
C ARG A 31 14.28 14.59 16.23
N THR A 32 13.87 13.59 17.00
CA THR A 32 14.78 12.87 17.91
C THR A 32 15.27 11.57 17.27
N PRO A 33 16.46 11.07 17.66
CA PRO A 33 16.96 9.78 17.16
C PRO A 33 16.04 8.61 17.54
N GLU A 34 15.36 8.68 18.68
CA GLU A 34 14.41 7.65 19.16
C GLU A 34 13.18 7.58 18.26
N VAL A 35 12.57 8.73 17.91
CA VAL A 35 11.43 8.77 16.99
C VAL A 35 11.85 8.24 15.62
N ARG A 36 13.06 8.56 15.16
CA ARG A 36 13.59 8.00 13.92
C ARG A 36 13.71 6.48 13.99
N ALA A 37 14.22 5.92 15.09
CA ALA A 37 14.33 4.48 15.28
C ALA A 37 12.94 3.81 15.26
N LEU A 38 11.95 4.37 15.95
CA LEU A 38 10.57 3.87 15.93
C LEU A 38 9.96 3.89 14.52
N LEU A 39 10.19 4.96 13.75
CA LEU A 39 9.71 5.04 12.37
C LEU A 39 10.37 4.00 11.47
N TRP A 40 11.63 3.65 11.72
CA TRP A 40 12.31 2.55 11.04
C TRP A 40 11.69 1.19 11.37
N GLU A 41 11.38 0.95 12.64
CA GLU A 41 10.68 -0.27 13.07
C GLU A 41 9.31 -0.38 12.40
N ILE A 42 8.53 0.71 12.38
CA ILE A 42 7.24 0.77 11.70
C ILE A 42 7.40 0.47 10.20
N ALA A 43 8.38 1.08 9.53
CA ALA A 43 8.64 0.82 8.12
C ALA A 43 9.01 -0.66 7.85
N ARG A 44 9.77 -1.29 8.76
CA ARG A 44 10.07 -2.73 8.66
C ARG A 44 8.82 -3.58 8.82
N LEU A 45 7.94 -3.26 9.77
CA LEU A 45 6.67 -3.97 9.95
C LEU A 45 5.76 -3.81 8.72
N GLN A 46 5.65 -2.60 8.17
CA GLN A 46 4.90 -2.34 6.93
C GLN A 46 5.43 -3.14 5.74
N ALA A 47 6.75 -3.42 5.68
CA ALA A 47 7.30 -4.30 4.66
C ALA A 47 6.84 -5.75 4.81
N ILE A 48 6.60 -6.23 6.04
CA ILE A 48 6.03 -7.56 6.30
C ILE A 48 4.56 -7.60 5.89
N VAL A 49 3.79 -6.56 6.23
CA VAL A 49 2.38 -6.40 5.82
C VAL A 49 2.23 -6.48 4.30
N ARG A 50 3.12 -5.80 3.55
CA ARG A 50 3.15 -5.87 2.08
C ARG A 50 3.46 -7.27 1.53
N ARG A 51 4.34 -8.02 2.20
CA ARG A 51 4.62 -9.42 1.82
C ARG A 51 3.43 -10.33 2.13
N ALA A 52 2.70 -10.06 3.20
CA ALA A 52 1.47 -10.79 3.52
C ALA A 52 0.38 -10.54 2.46
N ASP A 53 0.26 -9.31 1.96
CA ASP A 53 -0.62 -9.00 0.84
C ASP A 53 -0.21 -9.74 -0.45
N GLN A 54 1.09 -9.75 -0.77
CA GLN A 54 1.63 -10.55 -1.88
C GLN A 54 1.35 -12.05 -1.72
N LEU A 55 1.46 -12.57 -0.50
CA LEU A 55 1.14 -13.97 -0.20
C LEU A 55 -0.34 -14.25 -0.50
N LEU A 56 -1.25 -13.38 -0.09
CA LEU A 56 -2.67 -13.53 -0.37
C LEU A 56 -2.99 -13.52 -1.87
N ALA A 57 -2.24 -12.76 -2.67
CA ALA A 57 -2.39 -12.75 -4.12
C ALA A 57 -2.05 -14.11 -4.77
N CYS A 58 -1.16 -14.91 -4.14
CA CYS A 58 -0.83 -16.26 -4.60
C CYS A 58 -1.95 -17.28 -4.30
N PHE A 59 -2.87 -16.96 -3.39
CA PHE A 59 -3.98 -17.83 -2.98
C PHE A 59 -5.31 -17.09 -3.20
N PRO A 60 -5.79 -16.96 -4.45
CA PRO A 60 -7.09 -16.33 -4.70
C PRO A 60 -8.20 -17.07 -3.96
N ALA A 61 -9.25 -16.35 -3.57
CA ALA A 61 -10.38 -16.95 -2.88
C ALA A 61 -11.03 -18.03 -3.77
N SER A 62 -11.04 -19.28 -3.32
CA SER A 62 -11.70 -20.37 -4.03
C SER A 62 -13.22 -20.21 -3.91
N ALA A 63 -13.88 -19.96 -5.04
CA ALA A 63 -15.33 -20.02 -5.14
C ALA A 63 -15.75 -21.50 -5.30
N GLY A 64 -16.13 -22.18 -4.22
CA GLY A 64 -16.95 -23.39 -4.38
C GLY A 64 -16.73 -24.59 -3.47
N THR A 65 -15.81 -24.57 -2.50
CA THR A 65 -15.68 -25.73 -1.59
C THR A 65 -16.53 -25.53 -0.34
N SER A 66 -17.52 -26.40 -0.13
CA SER A 66 -18.48 -26.33 0.98
C SER A 66 -17.86 -26.55 2.38
N THR A 67 -16.56 -26.84 2.45
CA THR A 67 -15.77 -26.99 3.68
C THR A 67 -14.54 -26.12 3.60
N ALA A 68 -14.51 -25.05 4.41
CA ALA A 68 -13.32 -24.21 4.53
C ALA A 68 -12.20 -25.02 5.22
N THR A 69 -11.08 -25.19 4.53
CA THR A 69 -9.87 -25.78 5.09
C THR A 69 -9.29 -24.86 6.18
N ALA A 70 -8.48 -25.40 7.09
CA ALA A 70 -7.77 -24.59 8.09
C ALA A 70 -6.94 -23.47 7.43
N LEU A 71 -6.38 -23.73 6.24
CA LEU A 71 -5.67 -22.73 5.45
C LEU A 71 -6.59 -21.58 5.00
N GLU A 72 -7.78 -21.87 4.47
CA GLU A 72 -8.74 -20.85 4.03
C GLU A 72 -9.24 -19.98 5.20
N ILE A 73 -9.40 -20.58 6.39
CA ILE A 73 -9.75 -19.84 7.61
C ILE A 73 -8.65 -18.83 7.97
N VAL A 74 -7.38 -19.27 7.96
CA VAL A 74 -6.23 -18.41 8.25
C VAL A 74 -6.06 -17.31 7.19
N LEU A 75 -6.15 -17.64 5.90
CA LEU A 75 -6.10 -16.65 4.83
C LEU A 75 -7.28 -15.66 4.90
N GLY A 76 -8.46 -16.13 5.30
CA GLY A 76 -9.62 -15.28 5.55
C GLY A 76 -9.41 -14.31 6.71
N ALA A 77 -8.79 -14.76 7.81
CA ALA A 77 -8.42 -13.89 8.92
C ALA A 77 -7.37 -12.85 8.50
N LEU A 78 -6.31 -13.28 7.82
CA LEU A 78 -5.26 -12.40 7.32
C LEU A 78 -5.82 -11.34 6.37
N ARG A 79 -6.72 -11.71 5.44
CA ARG A 79 -7.41 -10.73 4.58
C ARG A 79 -8.13 -9.66 5.38
N ARG A 80 -8.85 -10.04 6.45
CA ARG A 80 -9.56 -9.08 7.30
C ARG A 80 -8.61 -8.17 8.06
N GLU A 81 -7.49 -8.69 8.53
CA GLU A 81 -6.46 -7.89 9.23
C GLU A 81 -5.78 -6.88 8.30
N LEU A 82 -5.55 -7.25 7.03
CA LEU A 82 -4.92 -6.36 6.06
C LEU A 82 -5.87 -5.31 5.45
N VAL A 83 -7.19 -5.48 5.60
CA VAL A 83 -8.17 -4.53 5.07
C VAL A 83 -8.01 -3.17 5.75
N GLY A 84 -7.83 -2.13 4.93
CA GLY A 84 -7.69 -0.75 5.38
C GLY A 84 -6.31 -0.43 5.98
N GLU A 85 -5.28 -1.23 5.70
CA GLU A 85 -3.90 -0.88 6.04
C GLU A 85 -3.39 0.25 5.14
N PRO A 86 -3.06 1.45 5.68
CA PRO A 86 -2.67 2.61 4.87
C PRO A 86 -1.46 2.33 4.00
N CYS A 87 -0.53 1.52 4.48
CA CYS A 87 0.68 1.19 3.74
C CYS A 87 0.43 0.34 2.49
N LEU A 88 -0.71 -0.37 2.42
CA LEU A 88 -1.14 -1.13 1.24
C LEU A 88 -1.87 -0.22 0.26
N GLU A 89 -2.78 0.63 0.76
CA GLU A 89 -3.49 1.62 -0.07
C GLU A 89 -2.51 2.58 -0.77
N GLU A 90 -1.52 3.08 -0.03
CA GLU A 90 -0.45 3.91 -0.57
C GLU A 90 0.41 3.19 -1.62
N GLU A 91 0.62 1.88 -1.47
CA GLU A 91 1.34 1.07 -2.45
C GLU A 91 0.52 0.86 -3.72
N LEU A 92 -0.77 0.55 -3.59
CA LEU A 92 -1.69 0.41 -4.72
C LEU A 92 -1.77 1.72 -5.51
N HIS A 93 -1.88 2.85 -4.83
CA HIS A 93 -1.87 4.16 -5.47
C HIS A 93 -0.57 4.41 -6.22
N ARG A 94 0.58 4.16 -5.58
CA ARG A 94 1.90 4.33 -6.22
C ARG A 94 2.03 3.47 -7.48
N ARG A 95 1.62 2.20 -7.43
CA ARG A 95 1.65 1.31 -8.60
C ARG A 95 0.74 1.81 -9.72
N ALA A 96 -0.46 2.27 -9.38
CA ALA A 96 -1.38 2.84 -10.37
C ALA A 96 -0.80 4.10 -11.04
N GLU A 97 -0.13 4.97 -10.28
CA GLU A 97 0.58 6.14 -10.81
C GLU A 97 1.74 5.75 -11.73
N GLU A 98 2.53 4.74 -11.34
CA GLU A 98 3.63 4.20 -12.15
C GLU A 98 3.11 3.61 -13.47
N GLU A 99 2.05 2.80 -13.42
CA GLU A 99 1.40 2.24 -14.61
C GLU A 99 0.83 3.33 -15.52
N TRP A 100 0.16 4.34 -14.95
CA TRP A 100 -0.35 5.48 -15.69
C TRP A 100 0.77 6.27 -16.37
N SER A 101 1.87 6.51 -15.65
CA SER A 101 3.06 7.18 -16.19
C SER A 101 3.71 6.39 -17.32
N ALA A 102 3.79 5.06 -17.19
CA ALA A 102 4.32 4.18 -18.22
C ALA A 102 3.44 4.17 -19.49
N LYS A 103 2.10 4.18 -19.32
CA LYS A 103 1.15 4.29 -20.43
C LYS A 103 1.34 5.62 -21.17
N LEU A 104 1.44 6.73 -20.45
CA LEU A 104 1.70 8.05 -21.05
C LEU A 104 3.03 8.08 -21.82
N ALA A 105 4.10 7.51 -21.26
CA ALA A 105 5.40 7.43 -21.91
C ALA A 105 5.37 6.57 -23.19
N THR A 106 4.55 5.52 -23.20
CA THR A 106 4.33 4.66 -24.37
C THR A 106 3.53 5.39 -25.45
N GLN A 107 2.61 6.28 -25.05
CA GLN A 107 1.70 6.99 -25.96
C GLN A 107 2.34 8.20 -26.67
N ASP A 108 3.31 8.90 -26.06
CA ASP A 108 4.16 9.89 -26.75
C ASP A 108 5.67 9.69 -26.47
N PRO A 109 6.30 8.71 -27.15
CA PRO A 109 7.74 8.46 -27.01
C PRO A 109 8.62 9.61 -27.50
N TRP A 110 8.05 10.53 -28.30
CA TRP A 110 8.77 11.62 -28.95
C TRP A 110 8.75 12.93 -28.16
N ALA A 111 7.89 13.09 -27.15
CA ALA A 111 7.87 14.25 -26.24
C ALA A 111 9.24 14.51 -25.59
N ALA A 112 9.87 13.47 -25.03
CA ALA A 112 11.19 13.58 -24.41
C ALA A 112 12.30 13.93 -25.41
N LYS A 113 12.22 13.40 -26.65
CA LYS A 113 13.17 13.74 -27.73
C LYS A 113 13.02 15.19 -28.20
N ARG A 114 11.80 15.73 -28.24
CA ARG A 114 11.54 17.14 -28.61
C ARG A 114 12.11 18.11 -27.57
N GLU A 115 11.94 17.81 -26.28
CA GLU A 115 12.51 18.61 -25.17
C GLU A 115 14.04 18.62 -25.21
N ALA A 116 14.65 17.46 -25.45
CA ALA A 116 16.10 17.31 -25.59
C ALA A 116 16.67 18.01 -26.85
N ARG A 117 15.89 18.12 -27.93
CA ARG A 117 16.27 18.85 -29.15
C ARG A 117 16.16 20.36 -28.95
N ARG A 118 15.14 20.82 -28.20
CA ARG A 118 14.98 22.24 -27.83
C ARG A 118 16.14 22.77 -27.00
N ARG A 119 16.60 22.02 -25.98
CA ARG A 119 17.74 22.41 -25.14
C ARG A 119 19.10 22.43 -25.84
N ARG A 120 19.20 21.81 -27.02
CA ARG A 120 20.45 21.73 -27.80
C ARG A 120 20.55 22.82 -28.87
N ASN A 121 19.41 23.43 -29.21
CA ASN A 121 19.28 24.50 -30.21
C ASN A 121 19.05 25.88 -29.58
N SER A 122 19.16 25.98 -28.26
CA SER A 122 19.10 27.21 -27.47
C SER A 122 20.44 27.41 -26.77
#